data_AF-A0A923D558-F1
#
_entry.id   AF-A0A923D558-F1
#
_cell.length_a   1.000
_cell.length_b   1.000
_cell.length_c   1.000
_cell.angle_alpha   90.00
_cell.angle_beta   90.00
_cell.angle_gamma   90.00
#
_symmetry.space_group_name_H-M   'P 1'
#
loop_
_entity.id
_entity.type
_entity.pdbx_description
1 polymer ?
#
loop_
_entity_poly.entity_id
_entity_poly.type
_entity_poly.pdbx_seq_one_letter_code
_entity_poly.pdbx_strand_id
1 'polypeptide(L)'
;AAMQLIAAMAREGKPLSEMAAMMDIFPQKLINVDVKRKPDITTVPRLMEAIGQAERELGEEGRVLVRYSGTQNMCRVMVEGPTAAATEKYCRQIADVVISELG
;
A
#
# COMPACT_ATOMS: atom_id res chain seq x y z
N ALA A 1 -5.79 4.11 -22.91
CA ALA A 1 -5.25 2.89 -22.28
C ALA A 1 -5.79 1.62 -22.95
N ALA A 2 -7.10 1.39 -22.97
CA ALA A 2 -7.69 0.15 -23.51
C ALA A 2 -7.26 -0.19 -24.95
N MET A 3 -7.26 0.78 -25.89
CA MET A 3 -6.81 0.54 -27.27
C MET A 3 -5.33 0.13 -27.37
N GLN A 4 -4.47 0.65 -26.48
CA GLN A 4 -3.05 0.31 -26.47
C GLN A 4 -2.82 -1.11 -25.94
N LEU A 5 -3.61 -1.55 -24.97
CA LEU A 5 -3.59 -2.94 -24.49
C LEU A 5 -3.99 -3.92 -25.60
N ILE A 6 -5.09 -3.63 -26.30
CA ILE A 6 -5.56 -4.46 -27.42
C ILE A 6 -4.54 -4.47 -28.56
N ALA A 7 -3.94 -3.32 -28.89
CA ALA A 7 -2.89 -3.24 -29.90
C ALA A 7 -1.64 -4.07 -29.52
N ALA A 8 -1.23 -4.04 -28.24
CA ALA A 8 -0.13 -4.86 -27.74
C ALA A 8 -0.46 -6.36 -27.83
N MET A 9 -1.65 -6.78 -27.40
CA MET A 9 -2.11 -8.18 -27.52
C MET A 9 -2.12 -8.65 -28.99
N ALA A 10 -2.61 -7.80 -29.90
CA ALA A 10 -2.63 -8.10 -31.33
C ALA A 10 -1.21 -8.18 -31.93
N ARG A 11 -0.29 -7.31 -31.50
CA ARG A 11 1.09 -7.29 -31.97
C ARG A 11 1.90 -8.49 -31.49
N GLU A 12 1.73 -8.88 -30.23
CA GLU A 12 2.43 -10.02 -29.62
C GLU A 12 1.77 -11.37 -29.96
N GLY A 13 0.52 -11.36 -30.45
CA GLY A 13 -0.24 -12.56 -30.81
C GLY A 13 -0.60 -13.44 -29.60
N LYS A 14 -0.56 -12.89 -28.39
CA LYS A 14 -0.72 -13.62 -27.12
C LYS A 14 -1.95 -13.15 -26.35
N PRO A 15 -2.62 -14.04 -25.59
CA PRO A 15 -3.69 -13.64 -24.71
C PRO A 15 -3.14 -12.82 -23.52
N LEU A 16 -3.99 -11.94 -22.98
CA LEU A 16 -3.61 -11.09 -21.86
C LEU A 16 -3.19 -11.89 -20.62
N SER A 17 -3.75 -13.09 -20.41
CA SER A 17 -3.38 -13.98 -19.31
C SER A 17 -1.92 -14.41 -19.36
N GLU A 18 -1.36 -14.61 -20.57
CA GLU A 18 0.05 -14.95 -20.74
C GLU A 18 0.94 -13.72 -20.56
N MET A 19 0.52 -12.57 -21.10
CA MET A 19 1.25 -11.31 -20.95
C MET A 19 1.24 -10.81 -19.50
N ALA A 20 0.21 -11.07 -18.72
CA ALA A 20 0.15 -10.68 -17.31
C ALA A 20 0.98 -11.59 -16.41
N ALA A 21 1.25 -12.84 -16.82
CA ALA A 21 2.00 -13.82 -16.04
C ALA A 21 3.51 -13.50 -15.93
N MET A 22 4.00 -12.51 -16.67
CA MET A 22 5.40 -12.06 -16.60
C MET A 22 5.70 -11.16 -15.38
N MET A 23 4.69 -10.86 -14.56
CA MET A 23 4.83 -10.05 -13.35
C MET A 23 4.38 -10.84 -12.13
N ASP A 24 5.25 -10.95 -11.14
CA ASP A 24 4.88 -11.51 -9.83
C ASP A 24 4.12 -10.45 -9.03
N ILE A 25 2.85 -10.76 -8.71
CA ILE A 25 2.01 -9.88 -7.90
C ILE A 25 2.31 -10.17 -6.43
N PHE A 26 2.97 -9.22 -5.77
CA PHE A 26 3.17 -9.27 -4.32
C PHE A 26 1.83 -9.04 -3.61
N PRO A 27 1.55 -9.78 -2.53
CA PRO A 27 0.45 -9.45 -1.63
C PRO A 27 0.50 -7.97 -1.22
N GLN A 28 -0.65 -7.31 -1.27
CA GLN A 28 -0.81 -5.91 -0.89
C GLN A 28 -2.05 -5.77 -0.01
N LYS A 29 -1.94 -5.00 1.08
CA LYS A 29 -3.06 -4.59 1.91
C LYS A 29 -3.17 -3.07 1.96
N LEU A 30 -4.36 -2.55 1.69
CA LEU A 30 -4.72 -1.14 1.82
C LEU A 30 -5.83 -0.99 2.88
N ILE A 31 -5.60 -0.15 3.88
CA ILE A 31 -6.60 0.26 4.88
C ILE A 31 -6.77 1.78 4.79
N ASN A 32 -8.03 2.21 4.69
CA ASN A 32 -8.39 3.63 4.74
C ASN A 32 -8.89 3.93 6.15
N VAL A 33 -8.28 4.91 6.79
CA VAL A 33 -8.61 5.36 8.15
C VAL A 33 -9.14 6.78 8.08
N ASP A 34 -10.32 7.05 8.62
CA ASP A 34 -10.82 8.41 8.76
C ASP A 34 -9.99 9.18 9.79
N VAL A 35 -9.67 10.45 9.48
CA VAL A 35 -8.83 11.30 10.34
C VAL A 35 -9.48 12.66 10.57
N LYS A 36 -9.37 13.18 11.79
CA LYS A 36 -9.86 14.53 12.16
C LYS A 36 -8.92 15.64 11.70
N ARG A 37 -7.63 15.33 11.56
CA ARG A 37 -6.56 16.28 11.22
C ARG A 37 -5.53 15.65 10.29
N LYS A 38 -4.85 16.50 9.52
CA LYS A 38 -3.80 16.10 8.56
C LYS A 38 -2.46 16.81 8.86
N PRO A 39 -1.86 16.63 10.04
CA PRO A 39 -0.50 17.11 10.29
C PRO A 39 0.47 16.38 9.36
N ASP A 40 1.65 16.94 9.14
CA ASP A 40 2.72 16.19 8.48
C ASP A 40 2.97 14.87 9.23
N ILE A 41 2.92 13.74 8.52
CA ILE A 41 3.07 12.38 9.09
C ILE A 41 4.40 12.27 9.84
N THR A 42 5.44 12.93 9.34
CA THR A 42 6.79 12.92 9.96
C THR A 42 6.82 13.58 11.33
N THR A 43 5.82 14.40 11.66
CA THR A 43 5.69 15.08 12.95
C THR A 43 4.91 14.27 13.99
N VAL A 44 4.46 13.05 13.66
CA VAL A 44 3.71 12.16 14.54
C VAL A 44 4.64 11.01 14.99
N PRO A 45 5.31 11.11 16.16
CA PRO A 45 6.40 10.20 16.51
C PRO A 45 5.99 8.73 16.56
N ARG A 46 4.82 8.44 17.14
CA ARG A 46 4.29 7.08 17.23
C ARG A 46 3.97 6.46 15.87
N LEU A 47 3.48 7.27 14.93
CA LEU A 47 3.21 6.80 13.57
C LEU A 47 4.52 6.52 12.83
N MET A 48 5.52 7.39 12.98
CA MET A 48 6.85 7.17 12.40
C MET A 48 7.53 5.93 12.99
N GLU A 49 7.39 5.67 14.29
CA GLU A 49 7.90 4.47 14.95
C GLU A 49 7.25 3.21 14.38
N ALA A 50 5.92 3.21 14.24
CA ALA A 50 5.18 2.07 13.67
C ALA A 50 5.57 1.80 12.20
N ILE A 51 5.72 2.86 11.39
CA ILE A 51 6.20 2.76 10.00
C ILE A 51 7.61 2.16 9.98
N GLY A 52 8.55 2.72 10.76
CA GLY A 52 9.93 2.26 10.79
C GLY A 52 10.08 0.85 11.37
N GLN A 53 9.19 0.40 12.25
CA GLN A 53 9.15 -0.99 12.69
C GLN A 53 8.70 -1.91 11.55
N ALA A 54 7.60 -1.57 10.87
CA ALA A 54 7.11 -2.37 9.75
C ALA A 54 8.12 -2.44 8.59
N GLU A 55 8.77 -1.34 8.25
CA GLU A 55 9.83 -1.31 7.22
C GLU A 55 11.01 -2.22 7.59
N ARG A 56 11.46 -2.20 8.85
CA ARG A 56 12.54 -3.09 9.33
C ARG A 56 12.17 -4.56 9.26
N GLU A 57 10.94 -4.91 9.62
CA GLU A 57 10.44 -6.29 9.61
C GLU A 57 10.18 -6.82 8.20
N LEU A 58 9.80 -5.94 7.26
CA LEU A 58 9.58 -6.29 5.86
C LEU A 58 10.89 -6.36 5.05
N GLY A 59 11.93 -5.66 5.50
CA GLY A 59 13.23 -5.63 4.83
C GLY A 59 13.13 -5.16 3.38
N GLU A 60 13.87 -5.80 2.49
CA GLU A 60 13.86 -5.49 1.05
C GLU A 60 12.67 -6.09 0.29
N GLU A 61 11.92 -7.00 0.93
CA GLU A 61 10.82 -7.75 0.30
C GLU A 61 9.46 -7.07 0.46
N GLY A 62 9.40 -5.89 1.07
CA GLY A 62 8.14 -5.17 1.28
C GLY A 62 8.28 -3.65 1.23
N ARG A 63 7.12 -2.99 1.22
CA ARG A 63 7.01 -1.54 1.12
C ARG A 63 5.85 -1.05 1.95
N VAL A 64 6.09 0.04 2.68
CA VAL A 64 5.06 0.76 3.43
C VAL A 64 4.81 2.11 2.75
N LEU A 65 3.54 2.48 2.56
CA LEU A 65 3.14 3.78 2.06
C LEU A 65 2.00 4.33 2.91
N VAL A 66 2.27 5.42 3.61
CA VAL A 66 1.26 6.15 4.40
C VAL A 66 1.10 7.53 3.81
N ARG A 67 -0.15 7.90 3.45
CA ARG A 67 -0.45 9.22 2.89
C ARG A 67 -1.88 9.65 3.16
N TYR A 68 -2.13 10.95 3.22
CA TYR A 68 -3.50 11.45 3.23
C TYR A 68 -4.16 11.39 1.85
N SER A 69 -5.49 11.27 1.84
CA SER A 69 -6.29 11.57 0.66
C SER A 69 -6.32 13.08 0.42
N GLY A 70 -6.19 13.50 -0.84
CA GLY A 70 -6.30 14.90 -1.25
C GLY A 70 -7.74 15.41 -1.29
N THR A 71 -8.72 14.51 -1.42
CA THR A 71 -10.15 14.87 -1.58
C THR A 71 -11.02 14.49 -0.39
N GLN A 72 -10.53 13.64 0.51
CA GLN A 72 -11.29 13.11 1.64
C GLN A 72 -10.49 13.25 2.94
N ASN A 73 -11.16 13.33 4.09
CA ASN A 73 -10.53 13.33 5.41
C ASN A 73 -10.16 11.91 5.87
N MET A 74 -9.26 11.28 5.11
CA MET A 74 -8.75 9.95 5.39
C MET A 74 -7.24 9.88 5.21
N CYS A 75 -6.61 8.98 5.96
CA CYS A 75 -5.25 8.52 5.79
C CYS A 75 -5.28 7.11 5.19
N ARG A 76 -4.47 6.89 4.15
CA ARG A 76 -4.34 5.62 3.44
C ARG A 76 -3.06 4.95 3.91
N VAL A 77 -3.21 3.77 4.49
CA VAL A 77 -2.10 2.92 4.93
C VAL A 77 -2.03 1.75 3.97
N MET A 78 -0.94 1.63 3.24
CA MET A 78 -0.71 0.56 2.28
C MET A 78 0.57 -0.17 2.63
N VAL A 79 0.51 -1.50 2.64
CA VAL A 79 1.67 -2.37 2.87
C VAL A 79 1.70 -3.45 1.79
N GLU A 80 2.85 -3.60 1.16
CA GLU A 80 3.21 -4.68 0.24
C GLU A 80 4.28 -5.55 0.89
N GLY A 81 4.30 -6.85 0.61
CA GLY A 81 5.23 -7.77 1.24
C GLY A 81 5.08 -9.21 0.77
N PRO A 82 5.94 -10.12 1.27
CA PRO A 82 6.06 -11.48 0.75
C PRO A 82 4.84 -12.38 1.04
N THR A 83 4.04 -12.05 2.06
CA THR A 83 2.85 -12.84 2.43
C THR A 83 1.66 -11.96 2.77
N ALA A 84 0.45 -12.47 2.51
CA ALA A 84 -0.80 -11.80 2.89
C ALA A 84 -0.92 -11.60 4.42
N ALA A 85 -0.42 -12.56 5.20
CA ALA A 85 -0.43 -12.48 6.66
C ALA A 85 0.47 -11.34 7.17
N ALA A 86 1.69 -11.21 6.64
CA ALA A 86 2.61 -10.14 6.99
C ALA A 86 2.04 -8.77 6.62
N THR A 87 1.55 -8.62 5.38
CA THR A 87 0.99 -7.35 4.92
C THR A 87 -0.25 -6.94 5.72
N GLU A 88 -1.14 -7.88 6.05
CA GLU A 88 -2.30 -7.60 6.89
C GLU A 88 -1.90 -7.19 8.31
N LYS A 89 -0.97 -7.92 8.93
CA LYS A 89 -0.47 -7.61 10.28
C LYS A 89 0.09 -6.19 10.34
N TYR A 90 1.06 -5.86 9.49
CA TYR A 90 1.73 -4.55 9.54
C TYR A 90 0.82 -3.40 9.11
N CYS A 91 -0.05 -3.62 8.10
CA CYS A 91 -1.00 -2.60 7.68
C CYS A 91 -2.01 -2.27 8.80
N ARG A 92 -2.52 -3.27 9.51
CA ARG A 92 -3.40 -3.06 10.67
C ARG A 92 -2.68 -2.36 11.82
N GLN A 93 -1.47 -2.80 12.16
CA GLN A 93 -0.69 -2.15 13.23
C GLN A 93 -0.49 -0.66 12.98
N ILE A 94 -0.13 -0.26 11.76
CA ILE A 94 0.02 1.15 11.41
C ILE A 94 -1.34 1.86 11.42
N ALA A 95 -2.39 1.24 10.87
CA ALA A 95 -3.73 1.81 10.84
C ALA A 95 -4.28 2.09 12.26
N ASP A 96 -4.06 1.19 13.22
CA ASP A 96 -4.47 1.37 14.61
C ASP A 96 -3.78 2.59 15.25
N VAL A 97 -2.50 2.79 14.95
CA VAL A 97 -1.76 3.99 15.39
C VAL A 97 -2.35 5.25 14.77
N VAL A 98 -2.67 5.23 13.47
CA VAL A 98 -3.35 6.35 12.79
C VAL A 98 -4.69 6.66 13.48
N ILE A 99 -5.50 5.66 13.79
CA ILE A 99 -6.78 5.84 14.50
C ILE A 99 -6.54 6.53 15.85
N SER A 100 -5.53 6.08 16.61
CA SER A 100 -5.26 6.62 17.94
C SER A 100 -4.72 8.06 17.95
N GLU A 101 -3.88 8.42 16.98
CA GLU A 101 -3.17 9.70 16.96
C GLU A 101 -3.88 10.78 16.12
N LEU A 102 -4.63 10.36 15.10
CA LEU A 102 -5.21 11.24 14.07
C LEU A 102 -6.73 11.11 13.90
N GLY A 103 -7.35 10.07 14.46
CA GLY A 103 -8.78 9.81 14.41
C GLY A 103 -9.65 10.70 15.28
#